data_AF-A0A1G2KHT6-F1
#
_entry.id   AF-A0A1G2KHT6-F1
#
_cell.length_a   1.000
_cell.length_b   1.000
_cell.length_c   1.000
_cell.angle_alpha   90.00
_cell.angle_beta   90.00
_cell.angle_gamma   90.00
#
_symmetry.space_group_name_H-M   'P 1'
#
loop_
_entity.id
_entity.type
_entity.pdbx_description
1 polymer ?
#
loop_
_entity_poly.entity_id
_entity_poly.type
_entity_poly.pdbx_seq_one_letter_code
_entity_poly.pdbx_strand_id
1 'polypeptide(L)'
;MVKGVKNNLLNELPLVAALLGEVKAWADQGWQGVTQTTYELLAYWFNRGEETDEKFHDCQRRAVETIVYCHEILGIETLKQAFERFAPEVLAASAALTDEVQNLPFAKYCLKMATGTGKTWVLAALLVWQYFNALNGERPGKYSAHFLLVAPGHEVLNRLLDMFKGKHDAKTGQREQSKADLMRPLFMPEGERFRNRFNLRILEPSDIRPNLTPPDEPFVYITNWQQFRLSES
;
A
#
# COMPACT_ATOMS: atom_id res chain seq x y z
N MET A 1 -0.35 -19.64 -35.57
CA MET A 1 -1.43 -19.67 -34.55
C MET A 1 -0.95 -19.65 -33.08
N VAL A 2 0.35 -19.76 -32.77
CA VAL A 2 0.83 -19.91 -31.37
C VAL A 2 1.06 -18.58 -30.61
N LYS A 3 1.17 -17.43 -31.30
CA LYS A 3 1.34 -16.11 -30.65
C LYS A 3 0.05 -15.55 -30.02
N GLY A 4 -1.12 -15.96 -30.48
CA GLY A 4 -2.42 -15.45 -30.00
C GLY A 4 -2.86 -16.04 -28.65
N VAL A 5 -2.54 -17.32 -28.40
CA VAL A 5 -2.90 -18.01 -27.14
C VAL A 5 -2.04 -17.53 -25.96
N LYS A 6 -0.76 -17.20 -26.22
CA LYS A 6 0.21 -16.79 -25.19
C LYS A 6 -0.10 -15.44 -24.52
N ASN A 7 -0.73 -14.51 -25.25
CA ASN A 7 -1.09 -13.19 -24.69
C ASN A 7 -2.43 -13.22 -23.94
N ASN A 8 -3.29 -14.23 -24.18
CA ASN A 8 -4.60 -14.31 -23.54
C ASN A 8 -4.51 -14.67 -22.05
N LEU A 9 -3.63 -15.60 -21.68
CA LEU A 9 -3.52 -16.10 -20.31
C LEU A 9 -3.08 -15.04 -19.28
N LEU A 10 -2.26 -14.07 -19.69
CA LEU A 10 -1.87 -12.94 -18.84
C LEU A 10 -2.92 -11.82 -18.83
N ASN A 11 -3.61 -11.61 -19.96
CA ASN A 11 -4.70 -10.63 -20.06
C ASN A 11 -5.91 -10.99 -19.17
N GLU A 12 -6.07 -12.27 -18.83
CA GLU A 12 -7.12 -12.78 -17.95
C GLU A 12 -6.86 -12.52 -16.45
N LEU A 13 -5.70 -11.96 -16.08
CA LEU A 13 -5.33 -11.64 -14.69
C LEU A 13 -5.56 -12.83 -13.73
N PRO A 14 -4.88 -13.97 -13.94
CA PRO A 14 -5.19 -15.23 -13.27
C PRO A 14 -5.08 -15.15 -11.74
N LEU A 15 -4.09 -14.40 -11.22
CA LEU A 15 -3.94 -14.16 -9.79
C LEU A 15 -5.15 -13.41 -9.21
N VAL A 16 -5.72 -12.46 -9.96
CA VAL A 16 -6.93 -11.73 -9.51
C VAL A 16 -8.11 -12.68 -9.45
N ALA A 17 -8.32 -13.49 -10.49
CA ALA A 17 -9.41 -14.46 -10.53
C ALA A 17 -9.34 -15.46 -9.37
N ALA A 18 -8.14 -15.95 -9.03
CA ALA A 18 -7.92 -16.84 -7.90
C ALA A 18 -8.17 -16.16 -6.54
N LEU A 19 -7.66 -14.94 -6.35
CA LEU A 19 -7.75 -14.24 -5.07
C LEU A 19 -9.16 -13.71 -4.74
N LEU A 20 -9.98 -13.37 -5.74
CA LEU A 20 -11.28 -12.71 -5.52
C LEU A 20 -12.21 -13.52 -4.58
N GLY A 21 -12.31 -14.83 -4.81
CA GLY A 21 -13.14 -15.71 -3.99
C GLY A 21 -12.56 -15.92 -2.59
N GLU A 22 -11.25 -16.15 -2.50
CA GLU A 22 -10.55 -16.41 -1.23
C GLU A 22 -10.59 -15.20 -0.30
N VAL A 23 -10.26 -14.00 -0.82
CA VAL A 23 -10.27 -12.76 -0.03
C VAL A 23 -11.68 -12.46 0.47
N LYS A 24 -12.70 -12.62 -0.39
CA LYS A 24 -14.09 -12.38 0.03
C LYS A 24 -14.49 -13.36 1.15
N ALA A 25 -14.24 -14.65 0.97
CA ALA A 25 -14.60 -15.66 1.96
C ALA A 25 -13.87 -15.43 3.30
N TRP A 26 -12.60 -15.06 3.25
CA TRP A 26 -11.82 -14.72 4.44
C TRP A 26 -12.32 -13.46 5.15
N ALA A 27 -12.65 -12.41 4.40
CA ALA A 27 -13.21 -11.18 4.97
C ALA A 27 -14.59 -11.43 5.60
N ASP A 28 -15.45 -12.22 4.97
CA ASP A 28 -16.77 -12.60 5.49
C ASP A 28 -16.69 -13.42 6.79
N GLN A 29 -15.57 -14.11 7.04
CA GLN A 29 -15.29 -14.82 8.30
C GLN A 29 -14.74 -13.92 9.41
N GLY A 30 -14.65 -12.61 9.18
CA GLY A 30 -14.18 -11.64 10.17
C GLY A 30 -12.65 -11.57 10.30
N TRP A 31 -11.93 -11.68 9.17
CA TRP A 31 -10.47 -11.51 9.09
C TRP A 31 -9.67 -12.46 10.00
N GLN A 32 -10.05 -13.74 10.06
CA GLN A 32 -9.37 -14.74 10.89
C GLN A 32 -7.86 -14.83 10.56
N GLY A 33 -7.03 -14.99 11.60
CA GLY A 33 -5.59 -15.24 11.48
C GLY A 33 -4.71 -13.99 11.33
N VAL A 34 -5.28 -12.79 11.31
CA VAL A 34 -4.51 -11.54 11.35
C VAL A 34 -3.94 -11.25 12.74
N THR A 35 -2.96 -10.36 12.80
CA THR A 35 -2.40 -9.81 14.03
C THR A 35 -3.44 -8.97 14.77
N GLN A 36 -3.21 -8.74 16.05
CA GLN A 36 -4.10 -7.91 16.86
C GLN A 36 -4.22 -6.49 16.29
N THR A 37 -3.09 -5.91 15.90
CA THR A 37 -3.05 -4.58 15.28
C THR A 37 -3.82 -4.51 13.97
N THR A 38 -3.68 -5.52 13.10
CA THR A 38 -4.42 -5.59 11.84
C THR A 38 -5.92 -5.74 12.07
N TYR A 39 -6.35 -6.60 13.01
CA TYR A 39 -7.76 -6.75 13.36
C TYR A 39 -8.37 -5.43 13.86
N GLU A 40 -7.69 -4.74 14.79
CA GLU A 40 -8.15 -3.46 15.35
C GLU A 40 -8.36 -2.41 14.24
N LEU A 41 -7.44 -2.31 13.28
CA LEU A 41 -7.54 -1.37 12.17
C LEU A 41 -8.65 -1.75 11.17
N LEU A 42 -8.74 -3.02 10.78
CA LEU A 42 -9.78 -3.49 9.84
C LEU A 42 -11.19 -3.33 10.44
N ALA A 43 -11.36 -3.70 11.71
CA ALA A 43 -12.61 -3.51 12.43
C ALA A 43 -12.95 -2.01 12.53
N TYR A 44 -11.96 -1.16 12.86
CA TYR A 44 -12.17 0.28 12.93
C TYR A 44 -12.59 0.89 11.59
N TRP A 45 -12.00 0.43 10.48
CA TRP A 45 -12.30 0.98 9.16
C TRP A 45 -13.61 0.47 8.58
N PHE A 46 -13.94 -0.81 8.79
CA PHE A 46 -14.99 -1.50 8.03
C PHE A 46 -16.22 -1.88 8.85
N ASN A 47 -16.17 -1.80 10.18
CA ASN A 47 -17.34 -1.98 11.06
C ASN A 47 -17.85 -0.64 11.63
N ARG A 48 -17.70 0.46 10.88
CA ARG A 48 -18.21 1.78 11.29
C ARG A 48 -19.73 1.83 11.16
N GLY A 49 -20.40 2.40 12.18
CA GLY A 49 -21.86 2.57 12.18
C GLY A 49 -22.37 3.46 11.05
N GLU A 50 -23.66 3.34 10.72
CA GLU A 50 -24.29 4.13 9.65
C GLU A 50 -24.11 5.65 9.85
N GLU A 51 -24.09 6.09 11.10
CA GLU A 51 -24.01 7.50 11.55
C GLU A 51 -22.65 8.20 11.36
N THR A 52 -21.59 7.51 10.88
CA THR A 52 -20.28 8.17 10.71
C THR A 52 -20.16 8.87 9.35
N ASP A 53 -19.81 10.15 9.36
CA ASP A 53 -19.71 10.99 8.15
C ASP A 53 -18.68 10.52 7.11
N GLU A 54 -17.61 9.83 7.54
CA GLU A 54 -16.52 9.38 6.66
C GLU A 54 -16.33 7.87 6.72
N LYS A 55 -16.33 7.20 5.56
CA LYS A 55 -16.14 5.75 5.42
C LYS A 55 -15.31 5.41 4.20
N PHE A 56 -14.62 4.28 4.27
CA PHE A 56 -14.07 3.66 3.08
C PHE A 56 -15.21 3.08 2.23
N HIS A 57 -15.12 3.27 0.91
CA HIS A 57 -16.02 2.61 -0.03
C HIS A 57 -15.62 1.14 -0.23
N ASP A 58 -16.55 0.30 -0.69
CA ASP A 58 -16.33 -1.14 -0.89
C ASP A 58 -15.12 -1.45 -1.78
N CYS A 59 -14.86 -0.63 -2.79
CA CYS A 59 -13.70 -0.80 -3.66
C CYS A 59 -12.37 -0.52 -2.95
N GLN A 60 -12.36 0.39 -1.99
CA GLN A 60 -11.20 0.71 -1.15
C GLN A 60 -11.01 -0.39 -0.10
N ARG A 61 -12.10 -0.83 0.53
CA ARG A 61 -12.11 -1.97 1.46
C ARG A 61 -11.51 -3.21 0.81
N ARG A 62 -12.03 -3.61 -0.35
CA ARG A 62 -11.53 -4.77 -1.10
C ARG A 62 -10.05 -4.65 -1.44
N ALA A 63 -9.60 -3.45 -1.81
CA ALA A 63 -8.20 -3.19 -2.12
C ALA A 63 -7.30 -3.37 -0.89
N VAL A 64 -7.69 -2.82 0.26
CA VAL A 64 -6.95 -3.00 1.53
C VAL A 64 -6.96 -4.47 1.95
N GLU A 65 -8.13 -5.11 2.01
CA GLU A 65 -8.28 -6.52 2.40
C GLU A 65 -7.47 -7.46 1.51
N THR A 66 -7.41 -7.23 0.20
CA THR A 66 -6.61 -8.05 -0.72
C THR A 66 -5.13 -7.96 -0.40
N ILE A 67 -4.61 -6.76 -0.14
CA ILE A 67 -3.20 -6.57 0.20
C ILE A 67 -2.87 -7.21 1.54
N VAL A 68 -3.71 -6.99 2.56
CA VAL A 68 -3.54 -7.62 3.88
C VAL A 68 -3.58 -9.15 3.75
N TYR A 69 -4.52 -9.70 2.99
CA TYR A 69 -4.62 -11.13 2.78
C TYR A 69 -3.34 -11.70 2.14
N CYS A 70 -2.86 -11.11 1.04
CA CYS A 70 -1.66 -11.58 0.36
C CYS A 70 -0.39 -11.47 1.22
N HIS A 71 -0.26 -10.37 1.96
CA HIS A 71 0.93 -10.10 2.76
C HIS A 71 0.94 -10.87 4.08
N GLU A 72 -0.17 -10.81 4.81
CA GLU A 72 -0.24 -11.28 6.19
C GLU A 72 -0.78 -12.70 6.30
N ILE A 73 -1.81 -13.06 5.52
CA ILE A 73 -2.41 -14.39 5.61
C ILE A 73 -1.64 -15.38 4.73
N LEU A 74 -1.39 -15.02 3.47
CA LEU A 74 -0.70 -15.88 2.54
C LEU A 74 0.83 -15.85 2.71
N GLY A 75 1.38 -14.77 3.28
CA GLY A 75 2.82 -14.63 3.50
C GLY A 75 3.61 -14.61 2.19
N ILE A 76 3.07 -14.02 1.13
CA ILE A 76 3.74 -13.99 -0.19
C ILE A 76 4.94 -13.04 -0.10
N GLU A 77 6.14 -13.59 -0.27
CA GLU A 77 7.39 -12.83 -0.22
C GLU A 77 7.94 -12.49 -1.61
N THR A 78 7.50 -13.21 -2.65
CA THR A 78 7.92 -12.97 -4.03
C THR A 78 6.76 -13.14 -5.01
N LEU A 79 6.85 -12.48 -6.17
CA LEU A 79 5.87 -12.66 -7.24
C LEU A 79 5.85 -14.12 -7.75
N LYS A 80 7.00 -14.79 -7.76
CA LYS A 80 7.12 -16.20 -8.12
C LYS A 80 6.26 -17.09 -7.22
N GLN A 81 6.34 -16.92 -5.89
CA GLN A 81 5.53 -17.68 -4.94
C GLN A 81 4.02 -17.52 -5.19
N ALA A 82 3.58 -16.31 -5.57
CA ALA A 82 2.17 -16.07 -5.91
C ALA A 82 1.73 -16.89 -7.14
N PHE A 83 2.53 -16.89 -8.21
CA PHE A 83 2.23 -17.67 -9.41
C PHE A 83 2.32 -19.18 -9.17
N GLU A 84 3.32 -19.67 -8.45
CA GLU A 84 3.43 -21.09 -8.11
C GLU A 84 2.22 -21.60 -7.32
N ARG A 85 1.65 -20.74 -6.46
CA ARG A 85 0.48 -21.08 -5.65
C ARG A 85 -0.84 -21.02 -6.41
N PHE A 86 -1.07 -19.95 -7.19
CA PHE A 86 -2.40 -19.65 -7.74
C PHE A 86 -2.54 -19.85 -9.24
N ALA A 87 -1.45 -19.91 -9.98
CA ALA A 87 -1.46 -20.08 -11.43
C ALA A 87 -0.19 -20.81 -11.93
N PRO A 88 0.14 -22.00 -11.39
CA PRO A 88 1.36 -22.73 -11.77
C PRO A 88 1.38 -23.10 -13.25
N GLU A 89 0.23 -23.38 -13.86
CA GLU A 89 0.08 -23.65 -15.28
C GLU A 89 0.41 -22.43 -16.15
N VAL A 90 0.07 -21.22 -15.71
CA VAL A 90 0.42 -19.97 -16.42
C VAL A 90 1.92 -19.74 -16.37
N LEU A 91 2.54 -20.01 -15.21
CA LEU A 91 3.99 -19.93 -15.06
C LEU A 91 4.71 -20.92 -15.97
N ALA A 92 4.28 -22.20 -15.97
CA ALA A 92 4.85 -23.26 -16.80
C ALA A 92 4.67 -23.01 -18.31
N ALA A 93 3.58 -22.34 -18.72
CA ALA A 93 3.30 -22.04 -20.12
C ALA A 93 4.14 -20.88 -20.70
N SER A 94 4.83 -20.09 -19.85
CA SER A 94 5.54 -18.87 -20.26
C SER A 94 6.95 -18.78 -19.68
N ALA A 95 7.95 -19.10 -20.51
CA ALA A 95 9.37 -18.95 -20.15
C ALA A 95 9.74 -17.48 -19.85
N ALA A 96 9.16 -16.51 -20.57
CA ALA A 96 9.40 -15.09 -20.33
C ALA A 96 8.85 -14.62 -18.97
N LEU A 97 7.65 -15.08 -18.60
CA LEU A 97 7.09 -14.81 -17.28
C LEU A 97 7.93 -15.47 -16.18
N THR A 98 8.34 -16.72 -16.41
CA THR A 98 9.20 -17.45 -15.47
C THR A 98 10.50 -16.69 -15.20
N ASP A 99 11.17 -16.21 -16.24
CA ASP A 99 12.38 -15.38 -16.10
C ASP A 99 12.08 -14.06 -15.38
N GLU A 100 11.00 -13.36 -15.73
CA GLU A 100 10.60 -12.11 -15.07
C GLU A 100 10.37 -12.30 -13.56
N VAL A 101 9.57 -13.29 -13.16
CA VAL A 101 9.26 -13.50 -11.74
C VAL A 101 10.43 -14.06 -10.94
N GLN A 102 11.36 -14.78 -11.58
CA GLN A 102 12.60 -15.24 -10.95
C GLN A 102 13.55 -14.08 -10.61
N ASN A 103 13.56 -13.04 -11.46
CA ASN A 103 14.39 -11.85 -11.27
C ASN A 103 13.77 -10.78 -10.36
N LEU A 104 12.63 -11.07 -9.71
CA LEU A 104 11.94 -10.18 -8.77
C LEU A 104 11.97 -10.77 -7.35
N PRO A 105 13.01 -10.48 -6.53
CA PRO A 105 13.22 -11.11 -5.23
C PRO A 105 12.37 -10.50 -4.10
N PHE A 106 11.24 -9.88 -4.44
CA PHE A 106 10.36 -9.21 -3.49
C PHE A 106 8.89 -9.29 -3.92
N ALA A 107 8.00 -9.11 -2.94
CA ALA A 107 6.57 -9.08 -3.18
C ALA A 107 6.20 -7.83 -4.00
N LYS A 108 5.39 -8.01 -5.03
CA LYS A 108 4.96 -6.93 -5.92
C LYS A 108 3.44 -6.86 -5.96
N TYR A 109 2.89 -5.83 -5.34
CA TYR A 109 1.46 -5.61 -5.30
C TYR A 109 1.03 -4.56 -6.33
N CYS A 110 -0.07 -4.83 -7.03
CA CYS A 110 -0.65 -3.90 -7.98
C CYS A 110 -2.16 -3.85 -7.80
N LEU A 111 -2.68 -2.64 -7.58
CA LEU A 111 -4.12 -2.38 -7.46
C LEU A 111 -4.58 -1.60 -8.69
N LYS A 112 -5.40 -2.23 -9.54
CA LYS A 112 -6.03 -1.57 -10.70
C LYS A 112 -7.26 -0.79 -10.24
N MET A 113 -7.15 0.53 -10.18
CA MET A 113 -8.20 1.41 -9.64
C MET A 113 -8.43 2.66 -10.50
N ALA A 114 -9.70 3.00 -10.76
CA ALA A 114 -10.06 4.18 -11.55
C ALA A 114 -9.68 5.50 -10.84
N THR A 115 -9.53 6.59 -11.60
CA THR A 115 -9.30 7.92 -11.02
C THR A 115 -10.55 8.38 -10.26
N GLY A 116 -10.36 8.99 -9.10
CA GLY A 116 -11.46 9.41 -8.23
C GLY A 116 -11.94 8.35 -7.22
N THR A 117 -11.53 7.08 -7.33
CA THR A 117 -11.96 6.02 -6.37
C THR A 117 -11.15 6.00 -5.07
N GLY A 118 -10.37 7.04 -4.78
CA GLY A 118 -9.57 7.17 -3.55
C GLY A 118 -8.35 6.25 -3.46
N LYS A 119 -7.56 6.12 -4.53
CA LYS A 119 -6.25 5.43 -4.50
C LYS A 119 -5.34 5.91 -3.37
N THR A 120 -5.29 7.22 -3.16
CA THR A 120 -4.51 7.84 -2.08
C THR A 120 -5.01 7.42 -0.69
N TRP A 121 -6.32 7.19 -0.54
CA TRP A 121 -6.90 6.75 0.73
C TRP A 121 -6.55 5.30 1.03
N VAL A 122 -6.56 4.43 0.02
CA VAL A 122 -6.05 3.05 0.17
C VAL A 122 -4.57 3.06 0.53
N LEU A 123 -3.76 3.89 -0.14
CA LEU A 123 -2.34 4.04 0.21
C LEU A 123 -2.17 4.49 1.66
N ALA A 124 -2.90 5.51 2.11
CA ALA A 124 -2.88 5.98 3.49
C ALA A 124 -3.20 4.85 4.49
N ALA A 125 -4.28 4.10 4.26
CA ALA A 125 -4.66 2.98 5.11
C ALA A 125 -3.55 1.91 5.18
N LEU A 126 -2.95 1.57 4.04
CA LEU A 126 -1.86 0.58 3.98
C LEU A 126 -0.59 1.07 4.71
N LEU A 127 -0.26 2.36 4.61
CA LEU A 127 0.87 2.94 5.35
C LEU A 127 0.62 2.91 6.86
N VAL A 128 -0.59 3.27 7.29
CA VAL A 128 -1.00 3.20 8.70
C VAL A 128 -0.94 1.77 9.22
N TRP A 129 -1.45 0.80 8.45
CA TRP A 129 -1.38 -0.62 8.78
C TRP A 129 0.05 -1.13 8.91
N GLN A 130 0.92 -0.82 7.94
CA GLN A 130 2.34 -1.18 7.99
C GLN A 130 3.04 -0.54 9.20
N TYR A 131 2.84 0.76 9.39
CA TYR A 131 3.44 1.54 10.47
C TYR A 131 3.13 0.96 11.85
N PHE A 132 1.84 0.74 12.15
CA PHE A 132 1.46 0.28 13.48
C PHE A 132 1.82 -1.18 13.73
N ASN A 133 1.77 -2.05 12.72
CA ASN A 133 2.25 -3.42 12.89
C ASN A 133 3.76 -3.44 13.18
N ALA A 134 4.55 -2.64 12.45
CA ALA A 134 5.98 -2.50 12.72
C ALA A 134 6.25 -1.93 14.12
N LEU A 135 5.54 -0.86 14.50
CA LEU A 135 5.70 -0.19 15.79
C LEU A 135 5.30 -1.10 16.97
N ASN A 136 4.30 -1.96 16.79
CA ASN A 136 3.84 -2.91 17.81
C ASN A 136 4.65 -4.21 17.84
N GLY A 137 5.66 -4.37 16.97
CA GLY A 137 6.47 -5.59 16.89
C GLY A 137 5.68 -6.81 16.42
N GLU A 138 4.59 -6.59 15.69
CA GLU A 138 3.77 -7.66 15.13
C GLU A 138 4.59 -8.36 14.05
N ARG A 139 4.83 -9.67 14.19
CA ARG A 139 5.63 -10.49 13.26
C ARG A 139 6.93 -9.77 12.81
N PRO A 140 7.95 -9.69 13.69
CA PRO A 140 9.15 -8.91 13.44
C PRO A 140 9.78 -9.14 12.06
N GLY A 141 10.13 -8.05 11.38
CA GLY A 141 10.71 -8.07 10.03
C GLY A 141 9.71 -8.23 8.88
N LYS A 142 8.40 -8.35 9.16
CA LYS A 142 7.35 -8.44 8.11
C LYS A 142 6.67 -7.11 7.78
N TYR A 143 6.90 -6.06 8.56
CA TYR A 143 6.30 -4.74 8.35
C TYR A 143 7.36 -3.64 8.40
N SER A 144 7.04 -2.50 7.80
CA SER A 144 7.91 -1.32 7.78
C SER A 144 7.24 -0.09 8.37
N ALA A 145 8.04 0.76 9.03
CA ALA A 145 7.67 2.12 9.38
C ALA A 145 8.45 3.16 8.55
N HIS A 146 9.21 2.71 7.55
CA HIS A 146 10.02 3.51 6.65
C HIS A 146 9.53 3.31 5.21
N PHE A 147 9.17 4.40 4.53
CA PHE A 147 8.48 4.34 3.25
C PHE A 147 9.13 5.22 2.18
N LEU A 148 9.06 4.76 0.92
CA LEU A 148 9.38 5.54 -0.26
C LEU A 148 8.12 5.66 -1.13
N LEU A 149 7.68 6.90 -1.38
CA LEU A 149 6.59 7.21 -2.28
C LEU A 149 7.12 7.97 -3.49
N VAL A 150 6.95 7.37 -4.68
CA VAL A 150 7.38 7.97 -5.95
C VAL A 150 6.17 8.33 -6.79
N ALA A 151 5.99 9.62 -7.03
CA ALA A 151 4.95 10.16 -7.91
C ALA A 151 5.39 10.16 -9.39
N PRO A 152 4.44 9.99 -10.34
CA PRO A 152 4.70 10.14 -11.77
C PRO A 152 4.92 11.60 -12.21
N GLY A 153 4.59 12.58 -11.37
CA GLY A 153 4.75 14.00 -11.68
C GLY A 153 4.25 14.91 -10.56
N HIS A 154 4.38 16.22 -10.75
CA HIS A 154 4.11 17.25 -9.72
C HIS A 154 2.67 17.26 -9.19
N GLU A 155 1.67 17.03 -10.05
CA GLU A 155 0.26 16.99 -9.63
C GLU A 155 0.00 15.87 -8.62
N VAL A 156 0.52 14.67 -8.89
CA VAL A 156 0.37 13.53 -7.97
C VAL A 156 1.24 13.71 -6.74
N LEU A 157 2.45 14.28 -6.90
CA LEU A 157 3.33 14.64 -5.78
C LEU A 157 2.60 15.57 -4.80
N ASN A 158 1.93 16.61 -5.29
CA ASN A 158 1.18 17.53 -4.45
C ASN A 158 0.04 16.85 -3.70
N ARG A 159 -0.68 15.91 -4.32
CA ARG A 159 -1.72 15.11 -3.64
C ARG A 159 -1.16 14.19 -2.57
N LEU A 160 0.04 13.63 -2.78
CA LEU A 160 0.73 12.87 -1.74
C LEU A 160 1.15 13.81 -0.60
N LEU A 161 1.65 15.00 -0.89
CA LEU A 161 1.97 15.99 0.15
C LEU A 161 0.72 16.47 0.89
N ASP A 162 -0.44 16.62 0.23
CA ASP A 162 -1.71 16.94 0.90
C ASP A 162 -2.07 15.90 1.97
N MET A 163 -1.79 14.62 1.68
CA MET A 163 -2.05 13.50 2.59
C MET A 163 -1.30 13.62 3.93
N PHE A 164 -0.06 14.14 3.91
CA PHE A 164 0.80 14.23 5.10
C PHE A 164 0.92 15.64 5.69
N LYS A 165 0.85 16.68 4.87
CA LYS A 165 1.15 18.08 5.25
C LYS A 165 -0.08 19.00 5.19
N GLY A 166 -1.21 18.53 4.65
CA GLY A 166 -2.37 19.36 4.39
C GLY A 166 -2.29 20.08 3.05
N LYS A 167 -3.44 20.54 2.56
CA LYS A 167 -3.57 21.16 1.25
C LYS A 167 -2.69 22.39 1.11
N HIS A 168 -2.09 22.55 -0.06
CA HIS A 168 -1.34 23.75 -0.41
C HIS A 168 -2.29 24.95 -0.57
N ASP A 169 -2.09 25.98 0.23
CA ASP A 169 -2.79 27.25 0.07
C ASP A 169 -2.17 28.04 -1.09
N ALA A 170 -2.94 28.26 -2.16
CA ALA A 170 -2.46 28.97 -3.34
C ALA A 170 -2.14 30.46 -3.10
N LYS A 171 -2.69 31.08 -2.04
CA LYS A 171 -2.47 32.48 -1.71
C LYS A 171 -1.24 32.67 -0.83
N THR A 172 -1.02 31.78 0.14
CA THR A 172 0.08 31.91 1.12
C THR A 172 1.29 31.05 0.79
N GLY A 173 1.13 30.02 -0.06
CA GLY A 173 2.15 29.01 -0.34
C GLY A 173 2.41 28.04 0.82
N GLN A 174 1.64 28.15 1.91
CA GLN A 174 1.82 27.35 3.11
C GLN A 174 0.91 26.12 3.11
N ARG A 175 1.27 25.13 3.94
CA ARG A 175 0.48 23.93 4.19
C ARG A 175 0.17 23.85 5.68
N GLU A 176 -1.08 23.56 6.02
CA GLU A 176 -1.52 23.40 7.40
C GLU A 176 -1.59 21.90 7.77
N GLN A 177 -0.67 21.46 8.63
CA GLN A 177 -0.56 20.04 8.98
C GLN A 177 -1.82 19.47 9.65
N SER A 178 -2.53 20.28 10.44
CA SER A 178 -3.81 19.88 11.07
C SER A 178 -4.89 19.55 10.04
N LYS A 179 -4.74 20.01 8.79
CA LYS A 179 -5.65 19.73 7.66
C LYS A 179 -5.13 18.61 6.74
N ALA A 180 -4.07 17.89 7.11
CA ALA A 180 -3.60 16.73 6.35
C ALA A 180 -4.66 15.62 6.34
N ASP A 181 -4.78 14.89 5.23
CA ASP A 181 -5.80 13.83 5.16
C ASP A 181 -5.59 12.77 6.24
N LEU A 182 -4.34 12.42 6.58
CA LEU A 182 -4.05 11.47 7.66
C LEU A 182 -4.54 11.94 9.04
N MET A 183 -4.78 13.23 9.25
CA MET A 183 -5.35 13.75 10.50
C MET A 183 -6.85 13.48 10.63
N ARG A 184 -7.53 13.06 9.55
CA ARG A 184 -8.93 12.65 9.62
C ARG A 184 -9.10 11.46 10.57
N PRO A 185 -10.18 11.43 11.38
CA PRO A 185 -10.49 10.28 12.22
C PRO A 185 -10.61 8.97 11.45
N LEU A 186 -10.94 9.01 10.16
CA LEU A 186 -11.07 7.81 9.31
C LEU A 186 -9.85 6.88 9.35
N PHE A 187 -8.62 7.41 9.34
CA PHE A 187 -7.44 6.58 9.08
C PHE A 187 -6.94 5.80 10.29
N MET A 188 -7.15 6.28 11.51
CA MET A 188 -6.72 5.58 12.71
C MET A 188 -7.58 5.96 13.92
N PRO A 189 -7.79 5.04 14.87
CA PRO A 189 -8.47 5.35 16.12
C PRO A 189 -7.75 6.46 16.91
N GLU A 190 -8.53 7.24 17.64
CA GLU A 190 -8.00 8.19 18.61
C GLU A 190 -7.39 7.48 19.83
N GLY A 191 -6.53 8.21 20.57
CA GLY A 191 -5.99 7.75 21.85
C GLY A 191 -4.61 7.10 21.79
N GLU A 192 -4.20 6.54 22.94
CA GLU A 192 -2.83 6.10 23.20
C GLU A 192 -2.39 4.89 22.37
N ARG A 193 -3.34 4.05 21.95
CA ARG A 193 -3.02 2.86 21.16
C ARG A 193 -2.53 3.21 19.75
N PHE A 194 -3.13 4.23 19.13
CA PHE A 194 -2.91 4.62 17.74
C PHE A 194 -2.52 6.08 17.60
N ARG A 195 -3.48 7.01 17.50
CA ARG A 195 -3.24 8.42 17.13
C ARG A 195 -2.09 9.08 17.88
N ASN A 196 -2.01 8.93 19.20
CA ASN A 196 -0.99 9.61 20.02
C ASN A 196 0.43 9.09 19.75
N ARG A 197 0.56 7.91 19.15
CA ARG A 197 1.82 7.27 18.76
C ARG A 197 2.14 7.44 17.29
N PHE A 198 1.25 8.04 16.49
CA PHE A 198 1.50 8.26 15.08
C PHE A 198 2.46 9.43 14.89
N ASN A 199 3.72 9.10 14.65
CA ASN A 199 4.76 10.06 14.29
C ASN A 199 5.55 9.50 13.11
N LEU A 200 5.35 10.12 11.94
CA LEU A 200 6.01 9.74 10.69
C LEU A 200 6.68 10.98 10.12
N ARG A 201 8.01 11.00 10.13
CA ARG A 201 8.80 12.11 9.59
C ARG A 201 8.65 12.18 8.07
N ILE A 202 8.38 13.36 7.53
CA ILE A 202 8.22 13.56 6.10
C ILE A 202 9.54 14.09 5.55
N LEU A 203 10.10 13.38 4.55
CA LEU A 203 11.31 13.76 3.84
C LEU A 203 10.96 14.08 2.38
N GLU A 204 11.55 15.15 1.86
CA GLU A 204 11.44 15.60 0.47
C GLU A 204 12.84 15.67 -0.18
N PRO A 205 12.95 15.82 -1.51
CA PRO A 205 14.25 15.80 -2.18
C PRO A 205 15.25 16.83 -1.65
N SER A 206 14.77 17.97 -1.14
CA SER A 206 15.60 19.01 -0.51
C SER A 206 16.23 18.57 0.81
N ASP A 207 15.68 17.57 1.48
CA ASP A 207 16.17 17.06 2.76
C ASP A 207 17.29 16.03 2.57
N ILE A 208 17.41 15.47 1.36
CA ILE A 208 18.39 14.44 1.03
C ILE A 208 19.69 15.07 0.54
N ARG A 209 20.80 14.67 1.16
CA ARG A 209 22.16 15.09 0.78
C ARG A 209 22.99 13.86 0.42
N PRO A 210 24.05 14.01 -0.41
CA PRO A 210 25.03 12.95 -0.60
C PRO A 210 25.53 12.45 0.76
N ASN A 211 25.53 11.13 0.97
CA ASN A 211 25.93 10.45 2.21
C ASN A 211 25.03 10.69 3.44
N LEU A 212 23.77 11.09 3.26
CA LEU A 212 22.81 11.11 4.36
C LEU A 212 22.50 9.68 4.83
N THR A 213 22.75 9.38 6.10
CA THR A 213 22.21 8.18 6.76
C THR A 213 20.71 8.39 6.99
N PRO A 214 19.83 7.47 6.55
CA PRO A 214 18.40 7.56 6.85
C PRO A 214 18.15 7.63 8.37
N PRO A 215 17.13 8.38 8.82
CA PRO A 215 16.77 8.42 10.23
C PRO A 215 16.36 7.05 10.77
N ASP A 216 16.72 6.75 12.03
CA ASP A 216 16.24 5.54 12.72
C ASP A 216 14.74 5.61 13.02
N GLU A 217 14.24 6.82 13.28
CA GLU A 217 12.82 7.11 13.50
C GLU A 217 11.99 6.85 12.23
N PRO A 218 10.70 6.46 12.37
CA PRO A 218 9.83 6.25 11.23
C PRO A 218 9.75 7.45 10.29
N PHE A 219 9.87 7.21 8.98
CA PHE A 219 9.81 8.26 7.98
C PHE A 219 9.11 7.82 6.68
N VAL A 220 8.66 8.82 5.91
CA VAL A 220 8.26 8.68 4.52
C VAL A 220 9.06 9.65 3.66
N TYR A 221 9.79 9.12 2.68
CA TYR A 221 10.42 9.92 1.64
C TYR A 221 9.49 10.03 0.44
N ILE A 222 9.10 11.25 0.09
CA ILE A 222 8.15 11.54 -0.99
C ILE A 222 8.91 12.26 -2.10
N THR A 223 8.88 11.68 -3.29
CA THR A 223 9.58 12.22 -4.46
C THR A 223 8.80 11.98 -5.74
N ASN A 224 9.34 12.38 -6.88
CA ASN A 224 8.83 12.02 -8.19
C ASN A 224 9.92 11.34 -9.04
N TRP A 225 9.51 10.59 -10.06
CA TRP A 225 10.45 9.79 -10.85
C TRP A 225 11.54 10.64 -11.55
N GLN A 226 11.25 11.92 -11.82
CA GLN A 226 12.15 12.84 -12.51
C GLN A 226 13.38 13.22 -11.65
N GLN A 227 13.32 12.96 -10.34
CA GLN A 227 14.45 13.16 -9.42
C GLN A 227 15.48 12.02 -9.49
N PHE A 228 15.11 10.85 -10.03
CA PHE A 228 16.06 9.75 -10.20
C PHE A 228 16.88 10.01 -11.46
N ARG A 229 18.15 10.37 -11.26
CA ARG A 229 19.14 10.32 -12.34
C ARG A 229 19.65 8.88 -12.41
N LEU A 230 19.38 8.20 -13.52
CA LEU A 230 20.09 6.96 -13.83
C LEU A 230 21.57 7.34 -13.96
N SER A 231 22.45 6.66 -13.24
CA SER A 231 23.88 6.79 -13.48
C SER A 231 24.14 6.44 -14.94
N GLU A 232 24.64 7.38 -15.73
CA GLU A 232 25.26 7.05 -17.01
C GLU A 232 26.46 6.16 -16.69
N SER A 233 26.28 4.86 -16.88
CA SER A 233 27.33 3.84 -16.80
C SER A 233 28.21 3.90 -18.04
#